data_AF-A0A3L7WN56-F1
#
_entry.id   AF-A0A3L7WN56-F1
#
_cell.length_a   1.000
_cell.length_b   1.000
_cell.length_c   1.000
_cell.angle_alpha   90.00
_cell.angle_beta   90.00
_cell.angle_gamma   90.00
#
_symmetry.space_group_name_H-M   'P 1'
#
loop_
_entity.id
_entity.type
_entity.pdbx_description
1 polymer ?
#
loop_
_entity_poly.entity_id
_entity_poly.type
_entity_poly.pdbx_seq_one_letter_code
_entity_poly.pdbx_strand_id
1 'polypeptide(L)'
;MTIEYTAEQLALRDRSIWTKVQAILAPTQFIAFIISAIYVYTAWRTQTGYEEATITIFVKIALLWLITITGMIWEKEIYGHYFLAKEFYWEDVGNAVAMVTHNLYFIVKYLGWDDNAVMATMLFAYATYLINCGQFIRRGILAGKQRRLAQKGV
;
A
#
# COMPACT_ATOMS: atom_id res chain seq x y z
N MET A 1 20.37 -0.20 6.73
CA MET A 1 20.21 0.40 5.40
C MET A 1 19.77 1.84 5.63
N THR A 2 20.69 2.79 5.52
CA THR A 2 20.44 4.21 5.78
C THR A 2 19.58 4.78 4.66
N ILE A 3 18.43 5.35 5.04
CA ILE A 3 17.57 6.11 4.13
C ILE A 3 18.24 7.48 3.98
N GLU A 4 19.30 7.62 3.21
CA GLU A 4 19.88 8.93 2.99
C GLU A 4 19.54 9.41 1.59
N TYR A 5 18.49 10.24 1.53
CA TYR A 5 18.28 11.14 0.41
C TYR A 5 19.57 11.97 0.22
N THR A 6 20.07 12.07 -1.01
CA THR A 6 21.02 13.14 -1.34
C THR A 6 20.33 14.50 -1.15
N ALA A 7 21.11 15.59 -1.03
CA ALA A 7 20.54 16.93 -0.94
C ALA A 7 19.62 17.27 -2.14
N GLU A 8 19.99 16.79 -3.33
CA GLU A 8 19.20 16.94 -4.56
C GLU A 8 17.89 16.13 -4.49
N GLN A 9 17.95 14.86 -4.07
CA GLN A 9 16.76 14.01 -3.90
C GLN A 9 15.81 14.56 -2.84
N LEU A 10 16.35 15.15 -1.77
CA LEU A 10 15.55 15.80 -0.73
C LEU A 10 14.82 17.02 -1.30
N ALA A 11 15.51 17.87 -2.05
CA ALA A 11 14.93 19.03 -2.72
C ALA A 11 13.89 18.63 -3.79
N LEU A 12 14.09 17.52 -4.49
CA LEU A 12 13.12 16.91 -5.42
C LEU A 12 11.86 16.46 -4.68
N ARG A 13 12.02 15.68 -3.61
CA ARG A 13 10.90 15.19 -2.80
C ARG A 13 10.05 16.34 -2.25
N ASP A 14 10.70 17.37 -1.72
CA ASP A 14 10.01 18.46 -1.02
C ASP A 14 9.23 19.37 -1.99
N ARG A 15 9.62 19.44 -3.27
CA ARG A 15 8.84 20.12 -4.32
C ARG A 15 7.79 19.24 -5.00
N SER A 16 7.93 17.91 -4.92
CA SER A 16 7.08 16.97 -5.64
C SER A 16 5.62 17.03 -5.17
N ILE A 17 4.69 17.24 -6.10
CA ILE A 17 3.25 17.14 -5.82
C ILE A 17 2.87 15.72 -5.39
N TRP A 18 3.60 14.71 -5.85
CA TRP A 18 3.31 13.32 -5.57
C TRP A 18 3.59 12.97 -4.11
N THR A 19 4.52 13.68 -3.44
CA THR A 19 4.72 13.55 -1.99
C THR A 19 3.42 13.88 -1.23
N LYS A 20 2.68 14.92 -1.66
CA LYS A 20 1.38 15.28 -1.05
C LYS A 20 0.30 14.25 -1.39
N VAL A 21 0.27 13.78 -2.63
CA VAL A 21 -0.67 12.73 -3.08
C VAL A 21 -0.47 11.46 -2.24
N GLN A 22 0.76 11.00 -2.05
CA GLN A 22 1.07 9.84 -1.21
C GLN A 22 0.68 10.07 0.26
N ALA A 23 0.91 11.26 0.80
CA ALA A 23 0.53 11.60 2.17
C ALA A 23 -0.99 11.55 2.42
N ILE A 24 -1.81 11.74 1.37
CA ILE A 24 -3.27 11.61 1.44
C ILE A 24 -3.68 10.16 1.15
N LEU A 25 -3.15 9.56 0.09
CA LEU A 25 -3.53 8.22 -0.34
C LEU A 25 -3.17 7.15 0.69
N ALA A 26 -2.03 7.25 1.38
CA ALA A 26 -1.62 6.24 2.36
C ALA A 26 -2.63 6.11 3.53
N PRO A 27 -3.06 7.20 4.20
CA PRO A 27 -4.17 7.14 5.16
C PRO A 27 -5.48 6.64 4.56
N THR A 28 -5.85 7.10 3.35
CA THR A 28 -7.08 6.65 2.68
C THR A 28 -7.05 5.14 2.40
N GLN A 29 -5.91 4.57 1.98
CA GLN A 29 -5.73 3.12 1.84
C GLN A 29 -6.00 2.40 3.15
N PHE A 30 -5.44 2.92 4.24
CA PHE A 30 -5.49 2.24 5.52
C PHE A 30 -6.92 2.21 6.07
N ILE A 31 -7.66 3.31 5.90
CA ILE A 31 -9.08 3.37 6.25
C ILE A 31 -9.90 2.40 5.38
N ALA A 32 -9.67 2.40 4.05
CA ALA A 32 -10.35 1.48 3.14
C ALA A 32 -10.04 0.01 3.47
N PHE A 33 -8.80 -0.28 3.89
CA PHE A 33 -8.39 -1.59 4.38
C PHE A 33 -9.18 -1.99 5.63
N ILE A 34 -9.26 -1.13 6.65
CA ILE A 34 -9.99 -1.44 7.88
C ILE A 34 -11.46 -1.74 7.56
N ILE A 35 -12.11 -0.87 6.78
CA ILE A 35 -13.51 -1.05 6.38
C ILE A 35 -13.65 -2.39 5.66
N SER A 36 -12.87 -2.63 4.61
CA SER A 36 -13.03 -3.86 3.85
C SER A 36 -12.68 -5.12 4.64
N ALA A 37 -11.65 -5.09 5.49
CA ALA A 37 -11.30 -6.20 6.36
C ALA A 37 -12.44 -6.57 7.32
N ILE A 38 -13.15 -5.59 7.88
CA ILE A 38 -14.32 -5.82 8.74
C ILE A 38 -15.44 -6.52 7.95
N TYR A 39 -15.79 -6.01 6.77
CA TYR A 39 -16.85 -6.59 5.95
C TYR A 39 -16.48 -8.00 5.46
N VAL A 40 -15.26 -8.20 4.95
CA VAL A 40 -14.76 -9.51 4.49
C VAL A 40 -14.73 -10.52 5.64
N TYR A 41 -14.21 -10.14 6.81
CA TYR A 41 -14.18 -11.04 7.96
C TYR A 41 -15.58 -11.39 8.46
N THR A 42 -16.48 -10.39 8.51
CA THR A 42 -17.87 -10.62 8.91
C THR A 42 -18.55 -11.58 7.94
N ALA A 43 -18.45 -11.31 6.63
CA ALA A 43 -19.06 -12.15 5.62
C ALA A 43 -18.49 -13.57 5.60
N TRP A 44 -17.18 -13.72 5.77
CA TRP A 44 -16.52 -15.02 5.91
C TRP A 44 -17.04 -15.82 7.13
N ARG A 45 -17.31 -15.13 8.26
CA ARG A 45 -17.78 -15.77 9.50
C ARG A 45 -19.27 -16.07 9.50
N THR A 46 -20.09 -15.15 9.01
CA THR A 46 -21.57 -15.27 9.05
C THR A 46 -22.15 -15.89 7.80
N GLN A 47 -21.36 -16.03 6.73
CA GLN A 47 -21.78 -16.47 5.40
C GLN A 47 -22.87 -15.58 4.78
N THR A 48 -22.89 -14.29 5.13
CA THR A 48 -23.85 -13.29 4.68
C THR A 48 -23.15 -11.96 4.36
N GLY A 49 -23.75 -11.08 3.56
CA GLY A 49 -23.17 -9.75 3.27
C GLY A 49 -21.98 -9.77 2.28
N TYR A 50 -21.96 -10.76 1.38
CA TYR A 50 -20.90 -10.90 0.38
C TYR A 50 -20.88 -9.76 -0.66
N GLU A 51 -22.03 -9.13 -0.92
CA GLU A 51 -22.12 -8.01 -1.85
C GLU A 51 -21.43 -6.77 -1.29
N GLU A 52 -21.71 -6.42 -0.03
CA GLU A 52 -21.07 -5.31 0.67
C GLU A 52 -19.57 -5.53 0.81
N ALA A 53 -19.16 -6.76 1.16
CA ALA A 53 -17.75 -7.15 1.16
C ALA A 53 -17.11 -6.95 -0.22
N THR A 54 -17.77 -7.40 -1.30
CA THR A 54 -17.31 -7.24 -2.67
C THR A 54 -17.12 -5.77 -3.07
N ILE A 55 -18.08 -4.90 -2.73
CA ILE A 55 -17.98 -3.46 -3.02
C ILE A 55 -16.74 -2.87 -2.34
N THR A 56 -16.52 -3.19 -1.06
CA THR A 56 -15.36 -2.68 -0.32
C THR A 56 -14.03 -3.24 -0.86
N ILE A 57 -14.00 -4.49 -1.33
CA ILE A 57 -12.84 -5.10 -1.99
C ILE A 57 -12.49 -4.33 -3.27
N PHE A 58 -13.48 -4.02 -4.11
CA PHE A 58 -13.25 -3.23 -5.34
C PHE A 58 -12.70 -1.85 -5.06
N VAL A 59 -13.29 -1.14 -4.08
CA VAL A 59 -12.75 0.15 -3.64
C VAL A 59 -11.31 0.00 -3.18
N LYS A 60 -11.00 -1.04 -2.39
CA LYS A 60 -9.64 -1.29 -1.89
C LYS A 60 -8.65 -1.59 -3.02
N ILE A 61 -9.03 -2.40 -4.00
CA ILE A 61 -8.19 -2.74 -5.16
C ILE A 61 -7.93 -1.51 -6.03
N ALA A 62 -8.98 -0.73 -6.35
CA ALA A 62 -8.85 0.48 -7.16
C ALA A 62 -7.93 1.51 -6.49
N LEU A 63 -8.12 1.71 -5.20
CA LEU A 63 -7.23 2.52 -4.39
C LEU A 63 -5.81 1.95 -4.43
N LEU A 64 -5.60 0.64 -4.25
CA LEU A 64 -4.26 0.03 -4.24
C LEU A 64 -3.51 0.28 -5.56
N TRP A 65 -4.22 0.17 -6.69
CA TRP A 65 -3.66 0.54 -8.00
C TRP A 65 -3.30 2.02 -8.07
N LEU A 66 -4.17 2.91 -7.59
CA LEU A 66 -3.94 4.35 -7.61
C LEU A 66 -2.70 4.74 -6.81
N ILE A 67 -2.55 4.26 -5.58
CA ILE A 67 -1.38 4.58 -4.75
C ILE A 67 -0.10 3.98 -5.34
N THR A 68 -0.17 2.76 -5.90
CA THR A 68 0.98 2.12 -6.55
C THR A 68 1.46 2.91 -7.76
N ILE A 69 0.55 3.25 -8.69
CA ILE A 69 0.91 3.99 -9.90
C ILE A 69 1.48 5.37 -9.56
N THR A 70 0.83 6.09 -8.65
CA THR A 70 1.32 7.41 -8.23
C THR A 70 2.63 7.31 -7.44
N GLY A 71 2.87 6.21 -6.71
CA GLY A 71 4.12 5.90 -6.04
C GLY A 71 5.26 5.65 -7.03
N MET A 72 5.00 4.87 -8.07
CA MET A 72 5.96 4.62 -9.16
C MET A 72 6.38 5.91 -9.88
N ILE A 73 5.43 6.83 -10.09
CA ILE A 73 5.72 8.14 -10.68
C ILE A 73 6.59 8.98 -9.74
N TRP A 74 6.28 8.99 -8.45
CA TRP A 74 7.07 9.68 -7.42
C TRP A 74 8.50 9.13 -7.34
N GLU A 75 8.68 7.81 -7.36
CA GLU A 75 10.00 7.18 -7.36
C GLU A 75 10.80 7.57 -8.59
N LYS A 76 10.18 7.61 -9.76
CA LYS A 76 10.87 8.04 -10.98
C LYS A 76 11.36 9.47 -10.86
N GLU A 77 10.55 10.36 -10.30
CA GLU A 77 10.92 11.77 -10.16
C GLU A 77 12.13 11.96 -9.25
N ILE A 78 12.29 11.14 -8.21
CA ILE A 78 13.35 11.30 -7.21
C ILE A 78 14.58 10.44 -7.51
N TYR A 79 14.38 9.21 -7.97
CA TYR A 79 15.43 8.20 -8.11
C TYR A 79 15.69 7.80 -9.57
N GLY A 80 14.90 8.30 -10.53
CA GLY A 80 15.06 7.95 -11.95
C GLY A 80 14.53 6.56 -12.32
N HIS A 81 13.91 5.83 -11.39
CA HIS A 81 13.37 4.49 -11.59
C HIS A 81 11.87 4.44 -11.25
N TYR A 82 11.08 3.72 -12.05
CA TYR A 82 9.63 3.60 -11.80
C TYR A 82 9.29 2.64 -10.66
N PHE A 83 10.13 1.64 -10.38
CA PHE A 83 9.83 0.61 -9.38
C PHE A 83 11.13 -0.14 -9.04
N LEU A 84 11.24 -0.64 -7.81
CA LEU A 84 12.40 -1.40 -7.32
C LEU A 84 13.70 -0.58 -7.30
N ALA A 85 13.61 0.72 -7.02
CA ALA A 85 14.81 1.52 -6.74
C ALA A 85 15.57 0.87 -5.58
N LYS A 86 16.91 0.92 -5.59
CA LYS A 86 17.73 0.24 -4.57
C LYS A 86 17.35 0.66 -3.14
N GLU A 87 16.92 1.91 -3.00
CA GLU A 87 16.49 2.54 -1.75
C GLU A 87 15.09 2.10 -1.30
N PHE A 88 14.24 1.59 -2.20
CA PHE A 88 12.84 1.18 -1.95
C PHE A 88 12.57 -0.29 -2.23
N TYR A 89 13.58 -1.04 -2.65
CA TYR A 89 13.44 -2.41 -3.13
C TYR A 89 12.55 -3.31 -2.27
N TRP A 90 12.73 -3.30 -0.94
CA TRP A 90 11.96 -4.17 -0.05
C TRP A 90 10.51 -3.70 0.14
N GLU A 91 10.29 -2.38 0.22
CA GLU A 91 8.96 -1.78 0.22
C GLU A 91 8.21 -2.10 -1.08
N ASP A 92 8.89 -2.04 -2.22
CA ASP A 92 8.34 -2.31 -3.55
C ASP A 92 8.02 -3.79 -3.75
N VAL A 93 8.88 -4.69 -3.26
CA VAL A 93 8.58 -6.14 -3.21
C VAL A 93 7.33 -6.38 -2.38
N GLY A 94 7.21 -5.74 -1.20
CA GLY A 94 6.00 -5.86 -0.38
C GLY A 94 4.76 -5.32 -1.09
N ASN A 95 4.88 -4.20 -1.79
CA ASN A 95 3.78 -3.62 -2.57
C ASN A 95 3.39 -4.53 -3.74
N ALA A 96 4.36 -5.10 -4.45
CA ALA A 96 4.11 -6.05 -5.54
C ALA A 96 3.41 -7.32 -5.04
N VAL A 97 3.81 -7.86 -3.88
CA VAL A 97 3.12 -8.98 -3.25
C VAL A 97 1.68 -8.59 -2.92
N ALA A 98 1.46 -7.45 -2.26
CA ALA A 98 0.11 -6.99 -1.93
C ALA A 98 -0.76 -6.78 -3.19
N MET A 99 -0.18 -6.23 -4.26
CA MET A 99 -0.83 -6.07 -5.56
C MET A 99 -1.26 -7.41 -6.15
N VAL A 100 -0.34 -8.38 -6.22
CA VAL A 100 -0.64 -9.71 -6.76
C VAL A 100 -1.73 -10.39 -5.94
N THR A 101 -1.60 -10.42 -4.62
CA THR A 101 -2.56 -11.12 -3.75
C THR A 101 -3.96 -10.51 -3.78
N HIS A 102 -4.08 -9.18 -3.88
CA HIS A 102 -5.39 -8.53 -4.01
C HIS A 102 -6.04 -8.81 -5.37
N ASN A 103 -5.25 -8.90 -6.44
CA ASN A 103 -5.79 -9.22 -7.76
C ASN A 103 -6.12 -10.72 -7.93
N LEU A 104 -5.69 -11.59 -7.01
CA LEU A 104 -6.18 -12.98 -6.95
C LEU A 104 -7.70 -13.04 -6.81
N TYR A 105 -8.35 -12.00 -6.25
CA TYR A 105 -9.82 -11.87 -6.21
C TYR A 105 -10.45 -12.17 -7.58
N PHE A 106 -9.94 -11.52 -8.64
CA PHE A 106 -10.51 -11.67 -9.98
C PHE A 106 -10.29 -13.07 -10.53
N ILE A 107 -9.14 -13.67 -10.22
CA ILE A 107 -8.80 -15.03 -10.65
C ILE A 107 -9.74 -16.04 -9.99
N VAL A 108 -9.90 -15.99 -8.66
CA VAL A 108 -10.75 -16.95 -7.95
C VAL A 108 -12.23 -16.78 -8.31
N LYS A 109 -12.71 -15.56 -8.52
CA LYS A 109 -14.07 -15.31 -9.02
C LYS A 109 -14.24 -15.82 -10.45
N TYR A 110 -13.27 -15.62 -11.33
CA TYR A 110 -13.30 -16.14 -12.70
C TYR A 110 -13.32 -17.67 -12.75
N LEU A 111 -12.59 -18.33 -11.83
CA LEU A 111 -12.58 -19.78 -11.67
C LEU A 111 -13.85 -20.34 -11.01
N GLY A 112 -14.83 -19.50 -10.68
CA GLY A 112 -16.11 -19.93 -10.11
C GLY A 112 -16.02 -20.44 -8.68
N TRP A 113 -15.03 -19.98 -7.90
CA TRP A 113 -14.96 -20.30 -6.48
C TRP A 113 -16.18 -19.73 -5.74
N ASP A 114 -16.64 -20.44 -4.71
CA ASP A 114 -17.71 -19.95 -3.85
C ASP A 114 -17.29 -18.70 -3.07
N ASP A 115 -18.26 -17.92 -2.61
CA ASP A 115 -17.99 -16.63 -1.95
C ASP A 115 -17.19 -16.78 -0.65
N ASN A 116 -17.32 -17.91 0.07
CA ASN A 116 -16.55 -18.16 1.28
C ASN A 116 -15.06 -18.33 0.96
N ALA A 117 -14.72 -19.10 -0.08
CA ALA A 117 -13.36 -19.26 -0.59
C ALA A 117 -12.79 -17.94 -1.12
N VAL A 118 -13.61 -17.10 -1.76
CA VAL A 118 -13.23 -15.75 -2.19
C VAL A 118 -12.90 -14.87 -0.98
N MET A 119 -13.73 -14.86 0.07
CA MET A 119 -13.46 -14.09 1.28
C MET A 119 -12.18 -14.56 1.98
N ALA A 120 -11.95 -15.88 2.06
CA ALA A 120 -10.70 -16.44 2.61
C ALA A 120 -9.47 -15.98 1.83
N THR A 121 -9.57 -15.92 0.50
CA THR A 121 -8.53 -15.39 -0.40
C THR A 121 -8.24 -13.92 -0.08
N MET A 122 -9.27 -13.12 0.16
CA MET A 122 -9.12 -11.71 0.52
C MET A 122 -8.54 -11.50 1.92
N LEU A 123 -8.86 -12.35 2.90
CA LEU A 123 -8.21 -12.34 4.21
C LEU A 123 -6.70 -12.62 4.09
N PHE A 124 -6.30 -13.56 3.22
CA PHE A 124 -4.89 -13.79 2.90
C PHE A 124 -4.24 -12.56 2.26
N ALA A 125 -4.91 -11.93 1.28
CA ALA A 125 -4.42 -10.70 0.67
C ALA A 125 -4.22 -9.58 1.71
N TYR A 126 -5.14 -9.43 2.65
CA TYR A 126 -5.07 -8.48 3.76
C TYR A 126 -3.92 -8.75 4.74
N ALA A 127 -3.60 -10.02 5.01
CA ALA A 127 -2.39 -10.35 5.76
C ALA A 127 -1.12 -9.86 5.06
N THR A 128 -1.03 -10.00 3.72
CA THR A 128 0.13 -9.49 2.98
C THR A 128 0.20 -7.96 2.95
N TYR A 129 -0.95 -7.27 2.90
CA TYR A 129 -0.99 -5.81 3.00
C TYR A 129 -0.48 -5.30 4.36
N LEU A 130 -0.76 -6.00 5.46
CA LEU A 130 -0.25 -5.60 6.78
C LEU A 130 1.28 -5.59 6.84
N ILE A 131 1.94 -6.53 6.15
CA ILE A 131 3.40 -6.55 6.01
C ILE A 131 3.86 -5.29 5.28
N ASN A 132 3.24 -4.98 4.13
CA ASN A 132 3.56 -3.80 3.34
C ASN A 132 3.33 -2.49 4.13
N CYS A 133 2.19 -2.38 4.81
CA CYS A 133 1.87 -1.24 5.68
C CYS A 133 2.92 -1.07 6.78
N GLY A 134 3.33 -2.16 7.43
CA GLY A 134 4.40 -2.15 8.43
C GLY A 134 5.72 -1.61 7.91
N GLN A 135 6.10 -1.95 6.67
CA GLN A 135 7.31 -1.43 6.03
C GLN A 135 7.26 0.09 5.85
N PHE A 136 6.13 0.62 5.37
CA PHE A 136 5.94 2.07 5.17
C PHE A 136 5.83 2.85 6.49
N ILE A 137 5.18 2.30 7.52
CA ILE A 137 5.16 2.90 8.86
C ILE A 137 6.59 3.03 9.40
N ARG A 138 7.38 1.95 9.33
CA ARG A 138 8.78 1.97 9.77
C ARG A 138 9.58 3.04 9.04
N ARG A 139 9.38 3.18 7.72
CA ARG A 139 10.01 4.22 6.90
C ARG A 139 9.65 5.63 7.38
N GLY A 140 8.37 5.88 7.61
CA GLY A 140 7.87 7.18 8.09
C GLY A 140 8.48 7.58 9.44
N ILE A 141 8.61 6.62 10.37
CA ILE A 141 9.25 6.84 11.67
C ILE A 141 10.74 7.21 11.50
N LEU A 142 11.47 6.49 10.65
CA LEU A 142 12.89 6.75 10.40
C LEU A 142 13.11 8.12 9.75
N ALA A 143 12.30 8.48 8.75
CA ALA A 143 12.34 9.79 8.11
C ALA A 143 12.03 10.93 9.10
N GLY A 144 11.07 10.72 10.00
CA GLY A 144 10.76 11.67 11.08
C GLY A 144 11.91 11.88 12.06
N LYS A 145 12.61 10.80 12.44
CA LYS A 145 13.81 10.89 13.29
C LYS A 145 14.94 11.67 12.61
N GLN A 146 15.21 11.42 11.34
CA GLN A 146 16.24 12.13 10.57
C GLN A 146 15.97 13.64 10.50
N ARG A 147 14.73 14.05 10.21
CA ARG A 147 14.35 15.48 10.18
C ARG A 147 14.61 16.18 11.52
N ARG A 148 14.29 15.53 12.64
CA ARG A 148 14.53 16.08 13.99
C ARG A 148 16.02 16.21 14.32
N LEU A 149 16.85 15.28 13.86
CA LEU A 149 18.30 15.34 14.07
C LEU A 149 18.92 16.46 13.24
N ALA A 150 18.52 16.61 11.98
CA ALA A 150 18.98 17.70 11.12
C ALA A 150 18.63 19.09 11.68
N GLN A 151 17.48 19.23 12.34
CA GLN A 151 17.07 20.48 13.00
C GLN A 151 17.81 20.78 14.31
N LYS A 152 18.42 19.78 14.96
CA LYS A 152 19.18 19.95 16.22
C LYS A 152 20.69 20.13 16.01
N GLY A 153 21.19 19.81 14.81
CA GLY A 153 22.60 19.99 14.41
C GLY A 153 22.90 21.32 13.73
N VAL A 154 21.93 22.24 13.73
CA VAL A 154 22.03 23.66 13.35
C VAL A 154 21.83 24.48 14.62
#